data_AF-A0AAN8GX13-F1
#
_entry.id   AF-A0AAN8GX13-F1
#
_cell.length_a   1.000
_cell.length_b   1.000
_cell.length_c   1.000
_cell.angle_alpha   90.00
_cell.angle_beta   90.00
_cell.angle_gamma   90.00
#
_symmetry.space_group_name_H-M   'P 1'
#
loop_
_entity.id
_entity.type
_entity.pdbx_description
1 polymer ?
#
loop_
_entity_poly.entity_id
_entity_poly.type
_entity_poly.pdbx_seq_one_letter_code
_entity_poly.pdbx_strand_id
1 'polypeptide(L)'
;MTKDAEIDMKEVELREMDPEKQPMTSDGPPAGREKNGTVKVKVPDNEVTFTGLSKEELMKVAGTPGWVRTRWALLILFWLGWVGMLAGAIVIIVQAPRCKPIPEMNWWNEGPLYQISDSEAFADGLTGVEARLDEINKLKVKGLVLGPLHTIQPDMPATLNLKEIDPTKGNEPALLAVLEKAHKKGISVVLDLTPNYLGNAPWFSPSELDDVMEKVNDAAEYWLGLGVDGIKVSDFTSATNSFDWSKFQAVVKGNLTEETKKRVLMGVVKNVSDVELFELVNTTSVDLVLSDLLSRRNGGVQRIMDMNTLSSQQRSVAWGLGAANEDQLSKRATTPALIRLYQLLLFTMPGTPVFTYGDEIGLQAIGSESPKMVWDIEKEPVEGAAVNDTAEVQRKEYVAVRKWFRSLSELRVKERSLLHGERYITAVNWGAAPETLAFKLEATEGLELPETATVTLATDEALVVDSTVTLDKFVLAPGQAVLLQFP
;
A
#
# COMPACT_ATOMS: atom_id res chain seq x y z
N MET A 1 15.32 11.17 -49.03
CA MET A 1 16.80 11.19 -49.03
C MET A 1 17.25 10.43 -47.80
N THR A 2 17.68 9.18 -48.05
CA THR A 2 18.75 8.42 -47.38
C THR A 2 19.31 8.92 -46.04
N LYS A 3 19.29 8.06 -45.02
CA LYS A 3 20.46 7.24 -44.67
C LYS A 3 20.15 6.17 -43.62
N ASP A 4 20.68 5.00 -43.92
CA ASP A 4 20.71 3.74 -43.19
C ASP A 4 21.50 3.81 -41.88
N ALA A 5 21.17 2.89 -40.96
CA ALA A 5 22.07 2.42 -39.90
C ALA A 5 21.89 0.91 -39.74
N GLU A 6 22.80 0.16 -40.38
CA GLU A 6 23.08 -1.24 -40.14
C GLU A 6 23.72 -1.44 -38.75
N ILE A 7 23.33 -2.50 -38.05
CA ILE A 7 24.14 -3.08 -36.97
C ILE A 7 24.40 -4.54 -37.31
N ASP A 8 25.68 -4.79 -37.51
CA ASP A 8 26.37 -6.01 -37.91
C ASP A 8 26.60 -6.92 -36.68
N MET A 9 26.24 -8.21 -36.77
CA MET A 9 26.55 -9.23 -35.77
C MET A 9 27.59 -10.18 -36.33
N LYS A 10 28.78 -10.15 -35.70
CA LYS A 10 29.95 -10.96 -36.01
C LYS A 10 29.76 -12.45 -35.72
N GLU A 11 30.39 -13.24 -36.60
CA GLU A 11 30.72 -14.65 -36.51
C GLU A 11 31.49 -15.04 -35.24
N VAL A 12 31.21 -16.25 -34.72
CA VAL A 12 32.21 -17.15 -34.13
C VAL A 12 31.93 -18.55 -34.65
N GLU A 13 32.89 -19.10 -35.38
CA GLU A 13 32.86 -20.42 -36.00
C GLU A 13 33.58 -21.48 -35.14
N LEU A 14 33.17 -22.75 -35.36
CA LEU A 14 33.87 -24.03 -35.15
C LEU A 14 33.82 -24.73 -33.78
N ARG A 15 33.78 -26.08 -33.85
CA ARG A 15 33.41 -27.01 -32.77
C ARG A 15 32.69 -28.30 -33.22
N GLU A 16 33.25 -29.08 -34.15
CA GLU A 16 32.85 -30.49 -34.41
C GLU A 16 33.26 -31.44 -33.25
N MET A 17 32.43 -32.46 -32.93
CA MET A 17 32.75 -33.90 -32.78
C MET A 17 31.73 -34.68 -31.90
N ASP A 18 31.21 -35.78 -32.48
CA ASP A 18 30.67 -37.07 -31.95
C ASP A 18 29.87 -37.20 -30.63
N PRO A 19 28.78 -37.99 -30.63
CA PRO A 19 28.28 -38.68 -29.45
C PRO A 19 28.39 -40.22 -29.61
N GLU A 20 29.19 -40.87 -28.75
CA GLU A 20 29.03 -42.30 -28.47
C GLU A 20 28.98 -42.58 -26.95
N LYS A 21 27.94 -43.33 -26.58
CA LYS A 21 27.84 -44.33 -25.49
C LYS A 21 27.61 -43.88 -24.05
N GLN A 22 26.54 -44.43 -23.47
CA GLN A 22 26.48 -44.87 -22.07
C GLN A 22 26.06 -46.36 -21.98
N PRO A 23 26.45 -47.08 -20.90
CA PRO A 23 26.62 -48.54 -20.92
C PRO A 23 25.60 -49.35 -20.10
N MET A 24 25.55 -50.65 -20.39
CA MET A 24 24.81 -51.70 -19.67
C MET A 24 25.57 -52.24 -18.46
N THR A 25 24.83 -52.73 -17.48
CA THR A 25 25.27 -53.33 -16.20
C THR A 25 25.74 -54.80 -16.32
N SER A 26 26.88 -55.07 -15.66
CA SER A 26 27.33 -56.24 -14.87
C SER A 26 26.70 -57.64 -15.07
N ASP A 27 27.53 -58.63 -15.44
CA ASP A 27 28.06 -59.72 -14.58
C ASP A 27 28.54 -60.94 -15.41
N GLY A 28 29.70 -61.52 -15.07
CA GLY A 28 30.23 -62.81 -15.61
C GLY A 28 30.16 -63.95 -14.56
N PRO A 29 30.92 -65.08 -14.64
CA PRO A 29 31.73 -65.64 -15.74
C PRO A 29 31.49 -67.20 -15.89
N PRO A 30 32.44 -68.11 -16.28
CA PRO A 30 32.37 -68.85 -17.55
C PRO A 30 32.46 -70.40 -17.46
N ALA A 31 32.03 -71.13 -18.50
CA ALA A 31 32.49 -72.48 -18.92
C ALA A 31 31.57 -72.96 -20.06
N GLY A 32 32.02 -73.53 -21.17
CA GLY A 32 32.57 -74.88 -21.28
C GLY A 32 31.74 -75.66 -22.32
N ARG A 33 32.41 -76.45 -23.18
CA ARG A 33 31.86 -77.29 -24.27
C ARG A 33 30.60 -78.09 -23.88
N GLU A 34 29.70 -78.34 -24.85
CA GLU A 34 29.35 -79.71 -25.30
C GLU A 34 28.37 -79.76 -26.49
N LYS A 35 28.52 -80.82 -27.30
CA LYS A 35 27.61 -81.24 -28.37
C LYS A 35 26.52 -82.12 -27.75
N ASN A 36 25.26 -82.01 -28.20
CA ASN A 36 24.40 -83.12 -28.68
C ASN A 36 22.94 -82.65 -28.83
N GLY A 37 22.26 -83.23 -29.81
CA GLY A 37 21.07 -82.66 -30.43
C GLY A 37 19.74 -82.93 -29.77
N THR A 38 18.76 -82.16 -30.22
CA THR A 38 17.34 -82.52 -30.23
C THR A 38 16.71 -81.91 -31.49
N VAL A 39 16.13 -82.76 -32.33
CA VAL A 39 15.34 -82.32 -33.50
C VAL A 39 14.01 -81.78 -32.96
N LYS A 40 13.76 -80.49 -33.16
CA LYS A 40 12.40 -79.93 -33.09
C LYS A 40 12.12 -79.12 -34.35
N VAL A 41 11.00 -79.49 -34.93
CA VAL A 41 10.37 -79.07 -36.18
C VAL A 41 10.56 -77.57 -36.48
N LYS A 42 11.08 -77.26 -37.67
CA LYS A 42 11.04 -75.91 -38.25
C LYS A 42 9.62 -75.59 -38.67
N VAL A 43 8.94 -74.76 -37.89
CA VAL A 43 8.03 -73.75 -38.45
C VAL A 43 8.81 -72.43 -38.37
N PRO A 44 9.22 -71.82 -39.49
CA PRO A 44 9.78 -70.48 -39.42
C PRO A 44 8.62 -69.50 -39.19
N ASP A 45 8.49 -69.04 -37.96
CA ASP A 45 7.75 -67.84 -37.63
C ASP A 45 8.52 -66.62 -38.20
N ASN A 46 7.81 -65.83 -38.99
CA ASN A 46 8.29 -64.57 -39.55
C ASN A 46 8.33 -63.51 -38.45
N GLU A 47 9.51 -63.17 -37.96
CA GLU A 47 9.74 -61.88 -37.30
C GLU A 47 10.32 -60.90 -38.33
N VAL A 48 9.49 -59.97 -38.80
CA VAL A 48 9.92 -58.89 -39.71
C VAL A 48 10.15 -57.63 -38.89
N THR A 49 11.41 -57.30 -38.63
CA THR A 49 11.80 -55.98 -38.11
C THR A 49 11.65 -54.95 -39.23
N PHE A 50 10.77 -53.97 -39.03
CA PHE A 50 10.44 -52.94 -40.03
C PHE A 50 11.60 -51.96 -40.23
N THR A 51 12.36 -52.10 -41.31
CA THR A 51 13.30 -51.08 -41.80
C THR A 51 12.54 -50.02 -42.60
N GLY A 52 12.75 -48.73 -42.32
CA GLY A 52 12.07 -47.64 -43.05
C GLY A 52 12.33 -47.66 -44.56
N LEU A 53 11.32 -47.27 -45.35
CA LEU A 53 11.41 -47.25 -46.82
C LEU A 53 12.39 -46.19 -47.35
N SER A 54 13.08 -46.51 -48.45
CA SER A 54 13.89 -45.55 -49.21
C SER A 54 13.02 -44.52 -49.95
N LYS A 55 13.55 -43.34 -50.27
CA LYS A 55 12.80 -42.22 -50.92
C LYS A 55 12.09 -42.65 -52.20
N GLU A 56 12.72 -43.49 -53.00
CA GLU A 56 12.21 -43.93 -54.30
C GLU A 56 11.08 -44.96 -54.18
N GLU A 57 11.16 -45.84 -53.18
CA GLU A 57 10.11 -46.83 -52.88
C GLU A 57 8.91 -46.15 -52.20
N LEU A 58 9.16 -45.17 -51.33
CA LEU A 58 8.11 -44.36 -50.69
C LEU A 58 7.31 -43.57 -51.74
N MET A 59 7.97 -42.96 -52.72
CA MET A 59 7.29 -42.17 -53.76
C MET A 59 6.39 -43.02 -54.67
N LYS A 60 6.73 -44.30 -54.90
CA LYS A 60 5.86 -45.24 -55.65
C LYS A 60 4.55 -45.54 -54.92
N VAL A 61 4.58 -45.66 -53.60
CA VAL A 61 3.40 -45.95 -52.77
C VAL A 61 2.62 -44.66 -52.43
N ALA A 62 3.32 -43.56 -52.15
CA ALA A 62 2.74 -42.27 -51.77
C ALA A 62 2.04 -41.54 -52.93
N GLY A 63 2.42 -41.82 -54.18
CA GLY A 63 1.79 -41.26 -55.38
C GLY A 63 0.47 -41.93 -55.79
N THR A 64 0.04 -42.97 -55.09
CA THR A 64 -1.23 -43.65 -55.40
C THR A 64 -2.43 -42.72 -55.18
N PRO A 65 -3.46 -42.76 -56.05
CA PRO A 65 -4.62 -41.85 -55.96
C PRO A 65 -5.33 -41.88 -54.60
N GLY A 66 -5.32 -43.04 -53.93
CA GLY A 66 -5.84 -43.22 -52.58
C GLY A 66 -5.07 -42.39 -51.55
N TRP A 67 -3.74 -42.54 -51.48
CA TRP A 67 -2.91 -41.81 -50.52
C TRP A 67 -2.87 -40.31 -50.78
N VAL A 68 -2.87 -39.88 -52.05
CA VAL A 68 -2.94 -38.47 -52.41
C VAL A 68 -4.25 -37.84 -51.89
N ARG A 69 -5.39 -38.50 -52.11
CA ARG A 69 -6.70 -38.05 -51.60
C ARG A 69 -6.75 -38.03 -50.07
N THR A 70 -6.23 -39.06 -49.41
CA THR A 70 -6.16 -39.12 -47.93
C THR A 70 -5.29 -38.00 -47.37
N ARG A 71 -4.14 -37.70 -47.97
CA ARG A 71 -3.27 -36.59 -47.54
C ARG A 71 -3.95 -35.24 -47.68
N TRP A 72 -4.64 -35.01 -48.81
CA TRP A 72 -5.41 -33.78 -49.01
C TRP A 72 -6.58 -33.67 -48.01
N ALA A 73 -7.28 -34.77 -47.72
CA ALA A 73 -8.35 -34.79 -46.72
C ALA A 73 -7.82 -34.50 -45.30
N LEU A 74 -6.69 -35.09 -44.91
CA LEU A 74 -6.04 -34.81 -43.62
C LEU A 74 -5.53 -33.37 -43.52
N LEU A 75 -4.97 -32.82 -44.61
CA LEU A 75 -4.51 -31.43 -44.66
C LEU A 75 -5.69 -30.46 -44.51
N ILE A 76 -6.81 -30.73 -45.20
CA ILE A 76 -8.04 -29.93 -45.07
C ILE A 76 -8.60 -30.03 -43.64
N LEU A 77 -8.66 -31.23 -43.05
CA LEU A 77 -9.09 -31.42 -41.66
C LEU A 77 -8.18 -30.69 -40.67
N PHE A 78 -6.86 -30.70 -40.89
CA PHE A 78 -5.92 -29.95 -40.08
C PHE A 78 -6.19 -28.44 -40.12
N TRP A 79 -6.35 -27.86 -41.32
CA TRP A 79 -6.66 -26.44 -41.45
C TRP A 79 -8.04 -26.08 -40.89
N LEU A 80 -9.05 -26.94 -41.06
CA LEU A 80 -10.36 -26.75 -40.43
C LEU A 80 -10.27 -26.78 -38.90
N GLY A 81 -9.52 -27.72 -38.33
CA GLY A 81 -9.27 -27.78 -36.88
C GLY A 81 -8.49 -26.57 -36.38
N TRP A 82 -7.49 -26.12 -37.12
CA TRP A 82 -6.69 -24.93 -36.80
C TRP A 82 -7.54 -23.65 -36.82
N VAL A 83 -8.35 -23.46 -37.87
CA VAL A 83 -9.30 -22.33 -37.95
C VAL A 83 -10.34 -22.41 -36.83
N GLY A 84 -10.84 -23.61 -36.52
CA GLY A 84 -11.76 -23.83 -35.41
C GLY A 84 -11.15 -23.47 -34.05
N MET A 85 -9.90 -23.84 -33.81
CA MET A 85 -9.17 -23.48 -32.59
C MET A 85 -8.92 -21.96 -32.52
N LEU A 86 -8.55 -21.32 -33.63
CA LEU A 86 -8.39 -19.86 -33.71
C LEU A 86 -9.70 -19.13 -33.43
N ALA A 87 -10.79 -19.56 -34.06
CA ALA A 87 -12.13 -19.00 -33.84
C ALA A 87 -12.57 -19.20 -32.38
N GLY A 88 -12.32 -20.38 -31.80
CA GLY A 88 -12.58 -20.66 -30.39
C GLY A 88 -11.81 -19.74 -29.45
N ALA A 89 -10.52 -19.51 -29.71
CA ALA A 89 -9.71 -18.58 -28.93
C ALA A 89 -10.24 -17.14 -29.01
N ILE A 90 -10.62 -16.68 -30.20
CA ILE A 90 -11.22 -15.35 -30.39
C ILE A 90 -12.55 -15.24 -29.63
N VAL A 91 -13.41 -16.28 -29.71
CA VAL A 91 -14.69 -16.30 -28.99
C VAL A 91 -14.48 -16.22 -27.48
N ILE A 92 -13.50 -16.95 -26.93
CA ILE A 92 -13.18 -16.89 -25.49
C ILE A 92 -12.76 -15.46 -25.10
N ILE A 93 -11.91 -14.80 -25.88
CA ILE A 93 -11.45 -13.43 -25.60
C ILE A 93 -12.61 -12.42 -25.68
N VAL A 94 -13.51 -12.57 -26.66
CA VAL A 94 -14.65 -11.65 -26.85
C VAL A 94 -15.73 -11.86 -25.78
N GLN A 95 -15.95 -13.10 -25.33
CA GLN A 95 -16.91 -13.43 -24.28
C GLN A 95 -16.38 -13.16 -22.88
N ALA A 96 -15.05 -13.16 -22.70
CA ALA A 96 -14.45 -12.81 -21.42
C ALA A 96 -14.83 -11.37 -21.04
N PRO A 97 -15.44 -11.16 -19.86
CA PRO A 97 -15.75 -9.81 -19.41
C PRO A 97 -14.44 -9.02 -19.28
N ARG A 98 -14.46 -7.76 -19.71
CA ARG A 98 -13.31 -6.87 -19.52
C ARG A 98 -13.05 -6.72 -18.03
N CYS A 99 -11.78 -6.80 -17.64
CA CYS A 99 -11.39 -6.41 -16.29
C CYS A 99 -11.88 -4.98 -16.05
N LYS A 100 -12.48 -4.74 -14.87
CA LYS A 100 -12.79 -3.37 -14.46
C LYS A 100 -11.46 -2.59 -14.47
N PRO A 101 -11.40 -1.38 -15.06
CA PRO A 101 -10.18 -0.59 -14.96
C PRO A 101 -9.90 -0.32 -13.49
N ILE A 102 -8.63 -0.47 -13.07
CA ILE A 102 -8.21 -0.08 -11.72
C ILE A 102 -8.50 1.42 -11.60
N PRO A 103 -9.26 1.85 -10.58
CA PRO A 103 -9.50 3.27 -10.40
C PRO A 103 -8.17 3.97 -10.17
N GLU A 104 -7.94 5.08 -10.87
CA GLU A 104 -6.79 5.92 -10.61
C GLU A 104 -6.90 6.48 -9.19
N MET A 105 -5.87 6.22 -8.39
CA MET A 105 -5.72 6.71 -7.02
C MET A 105 -4.59 7.72 -7.00
N ASN A 106 -4.78 8.81 -6.25
CA ASN A 106 -3.68 9.73 -5.98
C ASN A 106 -2.72 9.09 -4.98
N TRP A 107 -1.46 9.54 -4.96
CA TRP A 107 -0.43 8.94 -4.10
C TRP A 107 -0.79 8.99 -2.61
N TRP A 108 -1.54 10.02 -2.17
CA TRP A 108 -2.00 10.14 -0.78
C TRP A 108 -3.09 9.14 -0.41
N ASN A 109 -3.73 8.48 -1.37
CA ASN A 109 -4.70 7.41 -1.12
C ASN A 109 -4.06 6.01 -1.13
N GLU A 110 -2.79 5.88 -1.55
CA GLU A 110 -2.12 4.58 -1.68
C GLU A 110 -1.61 3.98 -0.36
N GLY A 111 -1.65 4.74 0.74
CA GLY A 111 -1.15 4.28 2.03
C GLY A 111 -1.26 5.35 3.12
N PRO A 112 -0.72 5.08 4.32
CA PRO A 112 -0.80 6.01 5.44
C PRO A 112 0.12 7.22 5.25
N LEU A 113 -0.32 8.35 5.79
CA LEU A 113 0.51 9.54 6.00
C LEU A 113 1.04 9.52 7.44
N TYR A 114 2.30 9.90 7.60
CA TYR A 114 2.98 9.95 8.88
C TYR A 114 3.29 11.40 9.25
N GLN A 115 2.71 11.90 10.33
CA GLN A 115 2.79 13.29 10.75
C GLN A 115 3.85 13.48 11.83
N ILE A 116 4.82 14.33 11.53
CA ILE A 116 5.87 14.78 12.46
C ILE A 116 5.55 16.24 12.80
N SER A 117 4.79 16.48 13.87
CA SER A 117 4.49 17.84 14.32
C SER A 117 5.72 18.56 14.85
N ASP A 118 6.62 17.83 15.51
CA ASP A 118 7.85 18.37 16.08
C ASP A 118 9.07 17.55 15.60
N SER A 119 9.96 18.20 14.84
CA SER A 119 11.19 17.58 14.36
C SER A 119 12.22 17.38 15.48
N GLU A 120 12.15 18.14 16.58
CA GLU A 120 13.04 17.96 17.73
C GLU A 120 12.80 16.63 18.46
N ALA A 121 11.62 16.03 18.28
CA ALA A 121 11.34 14.68 18.77
C ALA A 121 12.31 13.62 18.20
N PHE A 122 13.03 13.95 17.11
CA PHE A 122 14.02 13.12 16.43
C PHE A 122 15.48 13.46 16.84
N ALA A 123 15.66 14.14 17.98
CA ALA A 123 16.92 14.57 18.60
C ALA A 123 17.67 15.70 17.87
N ASP A 124 17.85 15.60 16.55
CA ASP A 124 18.64 16.57 15.74
C ASP A 124 17.78 17.25 14.64
N GLY A 125 16.50 17.48 14.92
CA GLY A 125 15.58 18.13 13.98
C GLY A 125 15.47 17.39 12.64
N LEU A 126 15.56 18.13 11.54
CA LEU A 126 15.50 17.58 10.18
C LEU A 126 16.61 16.57 9.87
N THR A 127 17.80 16.72 10.44
CA THR A 127 18.89 15.75 10.24
C THR A 127 18.60 14.42 10.93
N GLY A 128 17.92 14.47 12.08
CA GLY A 128 17.38 13.29 12.76
C GLY A 128 16.30 12.60 11.94
N VAL A 129 15.40 13.37 11.32
CA VAL A 129 14.38 12.84 10.40
C VAL A 129 15.02 12.15 9.19
N GLU A 130 16.05 12.75 8.58
CA GLU A 130 16.80 12.16 7.48
C GLU A 130 17.42 10.80 7.88
N ALA A 131 18.06 10.74 9.05
CA ALA A 131 18.70 9.54 9.57
C ALA A 131 17.69 8.41 9.80
N ARG A 132 16.49 8.73 10.28
CA ARG A 132 15.42 7.75 10.61
C ARG A 132 14.49 7.43 9.44
N LEU A 133 14.67 8.06 8.28
CA LEU A 133 13.82 7.84 7.11
C LEU A 133 13.84 6.40 6.60
N ASP A 134 14.95 5.68 6.80
CA ASP A 134 15.05 4.25 6.50
C ASP A 134 14.12 3.41 7.40
N GLU A 135 13.97 3.79 8.66
CA GLU A 135 13.05 3.14 9.59
C GLU A 135 11.60 3.49 9.30
N ILE A 136 11.31 4.74 8.95
CA ILE A 136 9.99 5.19 8.53
C ILE A 136 9.54 4.44 7.26
N ASN A 137 10.44 4.22 6.30
CA ASN A 137 10.13 3.43 5.10
C ASN A 137 9.79 1.96 5.40
N LYS A 138 10.34 1.37 6.47
CA LYS A 138 9.95 0.02 6.91
C LYS A 138 8.50 -0.05 7.37
N LEU A 139 7.91 1.07 7.80
CA LEU A 139 6.49 1.19 8.15
C LEU A 139 5.59 1.29 6.91
N LYS A 140 6.15 1.30 5.68
CA LYS A 140 5.40 1.39 4.41
C LYS A 140 4.50 2.62 4.29
N VAL A 141 4.91 3.73 4.91
CA VAL A 141 4.22 5.02 4.76
C VAL A 141 4.42 5.57 3.35
N LYS A 142 3.41 6.26 2.84
CA LYS A 142 3.43 6.84 1.48
C LYS A 142 3.65 8.35 1.48
N GLY A 143 3.37 9.01 2.60
CA GLY A 143 3.66 10.42 2.77
C GLY A 143 4.13 10.76 4.17
N LEU A 144 4.94 11.80 4.23
CA LEU A 144 5.45 12.43 5.44
C LEU A 144 4.85 13.83 5.53
N VAL A 145 4.17 14.14 6.62
CA VAL A 145 3.68 15.49 6.91
C VAL A 145 4.63 16.10 7.92
N LEU A 146 5.46 17.04 7.47
CA LEU A 146 6.36 17.79 8.32
C LEU A 146 5.62 18.99 8.88
N GLY A 147 5.64 19.13 10.21
CA GLY A 147 5.05 20.26 10.93
C GLY A 147 5.69 21.59 10.55
N PRO A 148 5.15 22.71 11.05
CA PRO A 148 5.61 24.03 10.69
C PRO A 148 7.10 24.20 10.98
N LEU A 149 7.89 24.46 9.93
CA LEU A 149 9.34 24.63 10.06
C LEU A 149 9.73 26.10 10.24
N HIS A 150 8.79 27.03 10.05
CA HIS A 150 9.07 28.46 10.08
C HIS A 150 9.15 29.05 11.48
N THR A 151 9.78 30.22 11.55
CA THR A 151 9.92 31.01 12.78
C THR A 151 8.75 31.98 12.92
N ILE A 152 8.17 32.06 14.11
CA ILE A 152 7.08 32.98 14.45
C ILE A 152 7.03 33.24 15.96
N GLN A 153 6.78 34.48 16.38
CA GLN A 153 6.34 34.77 17.75
C GLN A 153 4.81 34.66 17.84
N PRO A 154 4.26 34.05 18.90
CA PRO A 154 2.81 33.87 19.05
C PRO A 154 2.03 35.17 18.84
N ASP A 155 1.03 35.12 17.96
CA ASP A 155 0.10 36.22 17.68
C ASP A 155 0.75 37.52 17.15
N MET A 156 2.00 37.46 16.64
CA MET A 156 2.71 38.60 16.07
C MET A 156 3.04 38.42 14.57
N PRO A 157 2.15 38.81 13.65
CA PRO A 157 2.30 38.56 12.21
C PRO A 157 3.48 39.31 11.56
N ALA A 158 3.98 40.37 12.19
CA ALA A 158 5.17 41.09 11.74
C ALA A 158 6.46 40.23 11.80
N THR A 159 6.48 39.22 12.67
CA THR A 159 7.62 38.30 12.83
C THR A 159 7.53 37.05 11.95
N LEU A 160 6.43 36.91 11.20
CA LEU A 160 6.17 35.75 10.36
C LEU A 160 7.12 35.71 9.15
N ASN A 161 8.00 34.71 9.11
CA ASN A 161 8.79 34.38 7.93
C ASN A 161 8.60 32.92 7.53
N LEU A 162 7.71 32.67 6.56
CA LEU A 162 7.35 31.33 6.10
C LEU A 162 8.38 30.67 5.16
N LYS A 163 9.38 31.43 4.68
CA LYS A 163 10.43 30.92 3.78
C LYS A 163 11.70 30.52 4.54
N GLU A 164 11.85 30.96 5.78
CA GLU A 164 13.02 30.68 6.61
C GLU A 164 12.69 29.57 7.61
N ILE A 165 13.59 28.60 7.73
CA ILE A 165 13.48 27.50 8.68
C ILE A 165 14.05 27.94 10.02
N ASP A 166 13.34 27.62 11.11
CA ASP A 166 13.83 27.82 12.47
C ASP A 166 15.16 27.06 12.67
N PRO A 167 16.25 27.74 13.07
CA PRO A 167 17.55 27.13 13.30
C PRO A 167 17.54 25.95 14.28
N THR A 168 16.57 25.89 15.19
CA THR A 168 16.38 24.76 16.13
C THR A 168 15.90 23.49 15.42
N LYS A 169 15.10 23.65 14.36
CA LYS A 169 14.52 22.56 13.57
C LYS A 169 15.45 22.13 12.44
N GLY A 170 16.29 23.02 11.94
CA GLY A 170 17.32 22.70 10.95
C GLY A 170 17.61 23.86 9.98
N ASN A 171 17.95 23.51 8.75
CA ASN A 171 18.24 24.47 7.67
C ASN A 171 17.70 23.96 6.33
N GLU A 172 17.66 24.84 5.32
CA GLU A 172 17.16 24.51 3.98
C GLU A 172 17.92 23.34 3.32
N PRO A 173 19.27 23.24 3.38
CA PRO A 173 19.99 22.08 2.87
C PRO A 173 19.58 20.75 3.53
N ALA A 174 19.30 20.75 4.84
CA ALA A 174 18.83 19.56 5.54
C ALA A 174 17.43 19.14 5.05
N LEU A 175 16.54 20.12 4.79
CA LEU A 175 15.24 19.81 4.21
C LEU A 175 15.37 19.22 2.80
N LEU A 176 16.25 19.77 1.96
CA LEU A 176 16.52 19.22 0.62
C LEU A 176 17.05 17.79 0.68
N ALA A 177 17.93 17.49 1.65
CA ALA A 177 18.42 16.13 1.86
C ALA A 177 17.29 15.16 2.27
N VAL A 178 16.38 15.60 3.16
CA VAL A 178 15.18 14.83 3.53
C VAL A 178 14.29 14.57 2.31
N LEU A 179 14.03 15.61 1.49
CA LEU A 179 13.23 15.49 0.26
C LEU A 179 13.84 14.48 -0.71
N GLU A 180 15.13 14.62 -1.03
CA GLU A 180 15.83 13.73 -1.95
C GLU A 180 15.79 12.27 -1.44
N LYS A 181 16.05 12.06 -0.15
CA LYS A 181 16.03 10.72 0.45
C LYS A 181 14.62 10.13 0.52
N ALA A 182 13.59 10.96 0.77
CA ALA A 182 12.19 10.55 0.80
C ALA A 182 11.73 10.12 -0.60
N HIS A 183 12.00 10.94 -1.61
CA HIS A 183 11.64 10.67 -3.00
C HIS A 183 12.33 9.42 -3.54
N LYS A 184 13.61 9.20 -3.22
CA LYS A 184 14.33 7.94 -3.55
C LYS A 184 13.66 6.70 -2.97
N LYS A 185 12.88 6.84 -1.89
CA LYS A 185 12.13 5.76 -1.23
C LYS A 185 10.66 5.71 -1.64
N GLY A 186 10.22 6.60 -2.53
CA GLY A 186 8.81 6.70 -2.95
C GLY A 186 7.90 7.27 -1.86
N ILE A 187 8.45 8.06 -0.93
CA ILE A 187 7.70 8.77 0.10
C ILE A 187 7.53 10.21 -0.37
N SER A 188 6.29 10.69 -0.42
CA SER A 188 5.99 12.11 -0.69
C SER A 188 6.11 12.96 0.56
N VAL A 189 6.47 14.23 0.43
CA VAL A 189 6.60 15.13 1.58
C VAL A 189 5.59 16.27 1.48
N VAL A 190 4.82 16.47 2.54
CA VAL A 190 3.86 17.55 2.73
C VAL A 190 4.40 18.47 3.81
N LEU A 191 4.42 19.78 3.55
CA LEU A 191 4.89 20.78 4.50
C LEU A 191 3.69 21.51 5.10
N ASP A 192 3.66 21.64 6.42
CA ASP A 192 2.67 22.45 7.13
C ASP A 192 3.08 23.93 7.11
N LEU A 193 2.24 24.78 6.49
CA LEU A 193 2.45 26.22 6.40
C LEU A 193 1.44 27.00 7.26
N THR A 194 0.94 26.39 8.35
CA THR A 194 0.05 27.07 9.30
C THR A 194 0.73 28.31 9.90
N PRO A 195 0.28 29.54 9.61
CA PRO A 195 1.05 30.76 9.91
C PRO A 195 1.34 30.96 11.40
N ASN A 196 0.30 30.91 12.23
CA ASN A 196 0.38 31.18 13.66
C ASN A 196 0.24 29.90 14.49
N TYR A 197 1.11 28.90 14.25
CA TYR A 197 1.00 27.58 14.89
C TYR A 197 1.26 27.58 16.41
N LEU A 198 1.94 28.60 16.94
CA LEU A 198 2.17 28.77 18.40
C LEU A 198 1.15 29.71 19.07
N GLY A 199 0.30 30.37 18.29
CA GLY A 199 -0.65 31.36 18.80
C GLY A 199 -2.05 30.81 19.04
N ASN A 200 -2.98 31.70 19.36
CA ASN A 200 -4.35 31.33 19.71
C ASN A 200 -5.20 30.96 18.48
N ALA A 201 -5.03 31.69 17.38
CA ALA A 201 -5.76 31.51 16.14
C ALA A 201 -4.78 31.21 14.99
N PRO A 202 -4.93 30.10 14.23
CA PRO A 202 -3.96 29.69 13.20
C PRO A 202 -3.70 30.74 12.11
N TRP A 203 -4.68 31.60 11.82
CA TRP A 203 -4.65 32.62 10.78
C TRP A 203 -4.61 34.06 11.31
N PHE A 204 -4.16 34.26 12.57
CA PHE A 204 -4.20 35.56 13.24
C PHE A 204 -5.63 36.16 13.27
N SER A 205 -5.74 37.49 13.30
CA SER A 205 -7.02 38.17 13.29
C SER A 205 -7.60 38.24 11.86
N PRO A 206 -8.95 38.29 11.69
CA PRO A 206 -9.56 38.42 10.38
C PRO A 206 -9.11 39.65 9.56
N SER A 207 -8.63 40.70 10.23
CA SER A 207 -8.09 41.91 9.57
C SER A 207 -6.74 41.69 8.90
N GLU A 208 -5.99 40.67 9.30
CA GLU A 208 -4.64 40.37 8.81
C GLU A 208 -4.64 39.17 7.86
N LEU A 209 -5.81 38.56 7.62
CA LEU A 209 -5.96 37.31 6.90
C LEU A 209 -5.40 37.39 5.47
N ASP A 210 -5.75 38.43 4.70
CA ASP A 210 -5.32 38.56 3.31
C ASP A 210 -3.81 38.82 3.19
N ASP A 211 -3.25 39.69 4.04
CA ASP A 211 -1.80 39.95 4.09
C ASP A 211 -1.01 38.67 4.44
N VAL A 212 -1.54 37.86 5.36
CA VAL A 212 -0.95 36.58 5.75
C VAL A 212 -1.10 35.55 4.62
N MET A 213 -2.25 35.53 3.95
CA MET A 213 -2.51 34.62 2.82
C MET A 213 -1.58 34.89 1.65
N GLU A 214 -1.26 36.16 1.36
CA GLU A 214 -0.26 36.53 0.35
C GLU A 214 1.11 35.92 0.69
N LYS A 215 1.55 36.04 1.95
CA LYS A 215 2.81 35.42 2.42
C LYS A 215 2.78 33.90 2.30
N VAL A 216 1.65 33.26 2.60
CA VAL A 216 1.46 31.81 2.47
C VAL A 216 1.55 31.38 1.01
N ASN A 217 0.94 32.13 0.09
CA ASN A 217 1.03 31.89 -1.35
C ASN A 217 2.48 31.90 -1.84
N ASP A 218 3.20 32.96 -1.48
CA ASP A 218 4.61 33.13 -1.84
C ASP A 218 5.51 32.03 -1.27
N ALA A 219 5.23 31.58 -0.04
CA ALA A 219 5.95 30.49 0.59
C ALA A 219 5.62 29.14 -0.06
N ALA A 220 4.34 28.90 -0.37
CA ALA A 220 3.91 27.68 -1.05
C ALA A 220 4.57 27.56 -2.43
N GLU A 221 4.61 28.64 -3.23
CA GLU A 221 5.30 28.62 -4.52
C GLU A 221 6.79 28.30 -4.37
N TYR A 222 7.45 28.90 -3.38
CA TYR A 222 8.86 28.65 -3.07
C TYR A 222 9.13 27.18 -2.69
N TRP A 223 8.43 26.65 -1.69
CA TRP A 223 8.64 25.28 -1.19
C TRP A 223 8.25 24.21 -2.23
N LEU A 224 7.16 24.43 -2.96
CA LEU A 224 6.76 23.54 -4.06
C LEU A 224 7.77 23.58 -5.22
N GLY A 225 8.43 24.71 -5.45
CA GLY A 225 9.54 24.86 -6.40
C GLY A 225 10.79 24.06 -6.00
N LEU A 226 11.02 23.87 -4.70
CA LEU A 226 12.11 23.05 -4.15
C LEU A 226 11.81 21.54 -4.14
N GLY A 227 10.60 21.13 -4.51
CA GLY A 227 10.22 19.71 -4.63
C GLY A 227 9.33 19.19 -3.50
N VAL A 228 8.73 20.05 -2.67
CA VAL A 228 7.66 19.62 -1.76
C VAL A 228 6.44 19.13 -2.57
N ASP A 229 5.83 18.02 -2.16
CA ASP A 229 4.72 17.36 -2.88
C ASP A 229 3.33 17.84 -2.41
N GLY A 230 3.25 18.67 -1.38
CA GLY A 230 1.99 19.22 -0.93
C GLY A 230 2.10 20.17 0.24
N ILE A 231 1.02 20.88 0.50
CA ILE A 231 0.93 21.86 1.59
C ILE A 231 -0.20 21.46 2.52
N LYS A 232 0.08 21.45 3.83
CA LYS A 232 -0.92 21.34 4.90
C LYS A 232 -1.20 22.73 5.47
N VAL A 233 -2.48 23.01 5.72
CA VAL A 233 -2.93 24.22 6.43
C VAL A 233 -3.96 23.87 7.49
N SER A 234 -3.81 24.45 8.68
CA SER A 234 -4.77 24.30 9.77
C SER A 234 -5.90 25.32 9.70
N ASP A 235 -7.08 24.96 10.21
CA ASP A 235 -8.29 25.81 10.24
C ASP A 235 -8.59 26.47 8.88
N PHE A 236 -8.67 25.66 7.82
CA PHE A 236 -8.86 26.19 6.47
C PHE A 236 -10.23 26.85 6.27
N THR A 237 -11.20 26.61 7.15
CA THR A 237 -12.47 27.36 7.22
C THR A 237 -12.26 28.87 7.37
N SER A 238 -11.24 29.26 8.13
CA SER A 238 -10.83 30.66 8.24
C SER A 238 -10.08 31.11 6.99
N ALA A 239 -9.19 30.26 6.47
CA ALA A 239 -8.41 30.53 5.26
C ALA A 239 -9.28 30.78 4.01
N THR A 240 -10.37 30.02 3.86
CA THR A 240 -11.28 30.10 2.69
C THR A 240 -12.03 31.42 2.61
N ASN A 241 -12.07 32.21 3.70
CA ASN A 241 -12.67 33.54 3.69
C ASN A 241 -11.77 34.60 3.06
N SER A 242 -10.50 34.28 2.80
CA SER A 242 -9.59 35.17 2.08
C SER A 242 -9.95 35.23 0.59
N PHE A 243 -9.83 36.42 0.00
CA PHE A 243 -10.01 36.60 -1.45
C PHE A 243 -8.95 35.86 -2.26
N ASP A 244 -7.77 35.63 -1.68
CA ASP A 244 -6.62 34.99 -2.32
C ASP A 244 -6.60 33.46 -2.18
N TRP A 245 -7.65 32.85 -1.60
CA TRP A 245 -7.76 31.39 -1.49
C TRP A 245 -7.71 30.69 -2.86
N SER A 246 -8.39 31.25 -3.87
CA SER A 246 -8.38 30.68 -5.23
C SER A 246 -6.98 30.72 -5.87
N LYS A 247 -6.20 31.77 -5.59
CA LYS A 247 -4.82 31.91 -6.02
C LYS A 247 -3.95 30.85 -5.34
N PHE A 248 -4.11 30.65 -4.04
CA PHE A 248 -3.41 29.59 -3.29
C PHE A 248 -3.64 28.20 -3.87
N GLN A 249 -4.92 27.86 -4.12
CA GLN A 249 -5.27 26.59 -4.74
C GLN A 249 -4.60 26.42 -6.10
N ALA A 250 -4.58 27.47 -6.92
CA ALA A 250 -3.92 27.45 -8.22
C ALA A 250 -2.40 27.26 -8.10
N VAL A 251 -1.75 27.86 -7.09
CA VAL A 251 -0.32 27.67 -6.80
C VAL A 251 -0.02 26.22 -6.41
N VAL A 252 -0.82 25.64 -5.50
CA VAL A 252 -0.61 24.27 -5.04
C VAL A 252 -0.88 23.26 -6.15
N LYS A 253 -2.00 23.41 -6.87
CA LYS A 253 -2.38 22.48 -7.94
C LYS A 253 -1.52 22.64 -9.19
N GLY A 254 -1.05 23.86 -9.49
CA GLY A 254 -0.22 24.18 -10.64
C GLY A 254 -0.84 23.83 -11.99
N ASN A 255 -0.16 24.19 -13.08
CA ASN A 255 -0.45 23.63 -14.41
C ASN A 255 0.32 22.31 -14.56
N LEU A 256 -0.06 21.30 -13.77
CA LEU A 256 0.56 19.98 -13.85
C LEU A 256 0.13 19.29 -15.16
N THR A 257 1.10 18.95 -16.00
CA THR A 257 0.88 18.05 -17.15
C THR A 257 0.66 16.62 -16.64
N GLU A 258 0.01 15.76 -17.41
CA GLU A 258 -0.31 14.37 -17.00
C GLU A 258 0.90 13.55 -16.53
N GLU A 259 2.12 13.92 -16.93
CA GLU A 259 3.37 13.25 -16.53
C GLU A 259 3.93 13.70 -15.18
N THR A 260 3.45 14.83 -14.63
CA THR A 260 3.95 15.37 -13.36
C THR A 260 3.19 14.83 -12.16
N LYS A 261 3.92 14.47 -11.10
CA LYS A 261 3.34 13.96 -9.85
C LYS A 261 2.38 15.00 -9.26
N LYS A 262 1.15 14.56 -8.96
CA LYS A 262 0.11 15.42 -8.38
C LYS A 262 0.54 15.98 -7.03
N ARG A 263 0.28 17.27 -6.81
CA ARG A 263 0.47 17.94 -5.52
C ARG A 263 -0.80 17.85 -4.68
N VAL A 264 -0.66 17.77 -3.36
CA VAL A 264 -1.80 17.70 -2.44
C VAL A 264 -1.97 19.00 -1.65
N LEU A 265 -3.20 19.52 -1.62
CA LEU A 265 -3.61 20.50 -0.62
C LEU A 265 -4.34 19.77 0.52
N MET A 266 -3.75 19.77 1.71
CA MET A 266 -4.32 19.16 2.91
C MET A 266 -4.87 20.24 3.86
N GLY A 267 -6.16 20.18 4.15
CA GLY A 267 -6.82 21.09 5.08
C GLY A 267 -7.15 20.41 6.40
N VAL A 268 -6.83 21.02 7.54
CA VAL A 268 -7.28 20.56 8.85
C VAL A 268 -8.45 21.41 9.33
N VAL A 269 -9.50 20.76 9.82
CA VAL A 269 -10.67 21.44 10.39
C VAL A 269 -11.01 20.88 11.76
N LYS A 270 -11.28 21.78 12.70
CA LYS A 270 -11.58 21.44 14.10
C LYS A 270 -12.98 21.93 14.45
N ASN A 271 -13.66 21.20 15.33
CA ASN A 271 -14.95 21.58 15.89
C ASN A 271 -16.12 21.74 14.88
N VAL A 272 -16.04 21.09 13.72
CA VAL A 272 -17.09 21.10 12.68
C VAL A 272 -17.96 19.84 12.74
N SER A 273 -19.23 19.93 12.34
CA SER A 273 -20.14 18.77 12.22
C SER A 273 -19.85 17.91 10.98
N ASP A 274 -20.44 16.72 10.90
CA ASP A 274 -20.31 15.84 9.73
C ASP A 274 -20.95 16.43 8.47
N VAL A 275 -22.07 17.14 8.62
CA VAL A 275 -22.77 17.82 7.50
C VAL A 275 -21.97 18.99 6.95
N GLU A 276 -21.44 19.85 7.83
CA GLU A 276 -20.59 20.97 7.43
C GLU A 276 -19.28 20.48 6.81
N LEU A 277 -18.69 19.40 7.34
CA LEU A 277 -17.50 18.78 6.76
C LEU A 277 -17.77 18.31 5.32
N PHE A 278 -18.92 17.68 5.08
CA PHE A 278 -19.34 17.26 3.75
C PHE A 278 -19.45 18.43 2.78
N GLU A 279 -20.03 19.55 3.22
CA GLU A 279 -20.13 20.78 2.43
C GLU A 279 -18.75 21.38 2.14
N LEU A 280 -17.86 21.43 3.14
CA LEU A 280 -16.51 21.96 2.98
C LEU A 280 -15.70 21.17 1.96
N VAL A 281 -15.73 19.84 2.00
CA VAL A 281 -14.99 19.00 1.02
C VAL A 281 -15.46 19.28 -0.41
N ASN A 282 -16.76 19.50 -0.61
CA ASN A 282 -17.33 19.74 -1.94
C ASN A 282 -17.14 21.18 -2.45
N THR A 283 -17.09 22.16 -1.55
CA THR A 283 -17.04 23.59 -1.91
C THR A 283 -15.61 24.12 -1.98
N THR A 284 -14.75 23.73 -1.05
CA THR A 284 -13.42 24.33 -0.87
C THR A 284 -12.34 23.71 -1.75
N SER A 285 -12.68 22.70 -2.57
CA SER A 285 -11.78 22.04 -3.54
C SER A 285 -10.43 21.59 -2.94
N VAL A 286 -10.38 21.33 -1.64
CA VAL A 286 -9.23 20.75 -0.94
C VAL A 286 -9.12 19.27 -1.33
N ASP A 287 -7.90 18.78 -1.55
CA ASP A 287 -7.68 17.40 -2.01
C ASP A 287 -7.82 16.38 -0.87
N LEU A 288 -7.44 16.78 0.34
CA LEU A 288 -7.52 15.94 1.54
C LEU A 288 -7.91 16.76 2.78
N VAL A 289 -9.02 16.39 3.44
CA VAL A 289 -9.49 17.06 4.66
C VAL A 289 -9.32 16.17 5.88
N LEU A 290 -8.58 16.66 6.89
CA LEU A 290 -8.38 16.00 8.18
C LEU A 290 -9.25 16.68 9.25
N SER A 291 -10.06 15.90 9.96
CA SER A 291 -10.99 16.41 10.98
C SER A 291 -10.76 15.79 12.36
N ASP A 292 -11.11 16.54 13.42
CA ASP A 292 -11.09 16.08 14.81
C ASP A 292 -12.34 15.25 15.22
N LEU A 293 -13.28 14.98 14.30
CA LEU A 293 -14.55 14.28 14.59
C LEU A 293 -14.36 12.98 15.39
N LEU A 294 -13.39 12.14 15.01
CA LEU A 294 -13.10 10.88 15.70
C LEU A 294 -12.57 11.09 17.13
N SER A 295 -11.92 12.23 17.36
CA SER A 295 -11.28 12.59 18.62
C SER A 295 -12.23 13.29 19.58
N ARG A 296 -13.29 13.93 19.07
CA ARG A 296 -14.20 14.79 19.85
C ARG A 296 -15.17 14.00 20.72
N ARG A 297 -15.74 12.91 20.18
CA ARG A 297 -16.78 12.13 20.88
C ARG A 297 -16.17 10.93 21.59
N ASN A 298 -16.68 10.60 22.78
CA ASN A 298 -16.15 9.52 23.61
C ASN A 298 -16.78 8.14 23.32
N GLY A 299 -17.92 8.07 22.62
CA GLY A 299 -18.65 6.83 22.35
C GLY A 299 -18.29 6.18 21.01
N GLY A 300 -17.96 4.88 21.02
CA GLY A 300 -17.63 4.11 19.81
C GLY A 300 -18.74 4.08 18.77
N VAL A 301 -20.00 3.89 19.19
CA VAL A 301 -21.17 3.86 18.28
C VAL A 301 -21.32 5.16 17.50
N GLN A 302 -21.18 6.30 18.18
CA GLN A 302 -21.32 7.60 17.52
C GLN A 302 -20.16 7.88 16.57
N ARG A 303 -18.94 7.43 16.90
CA ARG A 303 -17.81 7.50 15.96
C ARG A 303 -18.12 6.72 14.67
N ILE A 304 -18.73 5.54 14.78
CA ILE A 304 -19.12 4.74 13.62
C ILE A 304 -20.21 5.44 12.80
N MET A 305 -21.18 6.10 13.44
CA MET A 305 -22.19 6.88 12.70
C MET A 305 -21.55 8.02 11.93
N ASP A 306 -20.69 8.81 12.59
CA ASP A 306 -19.95 9.91 11.97
C ASP A 306 -19.03 9.39 10.84
N MET A 307 -18.46 8.18 10.98
CA MET A 307 -17.70 7.51 9.92
C MET A 307 -18.58 7.10 8.74
N ASN A 308 -19.76 6.53 9.00
CA ASN A 308 -20.63 6.00 7.96
C ASN A 308 -21.18 7.12 7.05
N THR A 309 -21.52 8.28 7.62
CA THR A 309 -21.99 9.44 6.85
C THR A 309 -20.91 9.97 5.89
N LEU A 310 -19.69 10.08 6.38
CA LEU A 310 -18.53 10.58 5.62
C LEU A 310 -17.91 9.52 4.68
N SER A 311 -18.19 8.24 4.91
CA SER A 311 -17.71 7.14 4.05
C SER A 311 -18.19 7.27 2.60
N SER A 312 -19.22 8.07 2.32
CA SER A 312 -19.64 8.42 0.96
C SER A 312 -18.56 9.17 0.15
N GLN A 313 -17.61 9.84 0.81
CA GLN A 313 -16.55 10.64 0.19
C GLN A 313 -15.17 9.95 0.18
N GLN A 314 -15.14 8.65 -0.15
CA GLN A 314 -14.07 7.67 0.09
C GLN A 314 -12.60 8.05 -0.22
N ARG A 315 -12.30 9.21 -0.85
CA ARG A 315 -10.95 9.58 -1.31
C ARG A 315 -10.44 10.94 -0.85
N SER A 316 -11.30 11.85 -0.40
CA SER A 316 -10.90 13.21 -0.01
C SER A 316 -10.85 13.41 1.51
N VAL A 317 -11.17 12.38 2.29
CA VAL A 317 -11.16 12.43 3.76
C VAL A 317 -9.91 11.72 4.31
N ALA A 318 -9.22 12.41 5.21
CA ALA A 318 -8.16 11.87 6.03
C ALA A 318 -8.68 11.52 7.42
N TRP A 319 -8.29 10.33 7.91
CA TRP A 319 -8.70 9.82 9.22
C TRP A 319 -7.52 9.77 10.16
N GLY A 320 -7.62 10.42 11.31
CA GLY A 320 -6.64 10.28 12.38
C GLY A 320 -7.28 10.52 13.74
N LEU A 321 -6.94 9.67 14.71
CA LEU A 321 -7.38 9.83 16.09
C LEU A 321 -6.34 10.66 16.84
N GLY A 322 -6.59 11.95 17.00
CA GLY A 322 -5.64 12.92 17.57
C GLY A 322 -4.87 13.73 16.52
N ALA A 323 -4.70 13.20 15.30
CA ALA A 323 -3.86 13.82 14.26
C ALA A 323 -4.23 15.27 13.90
N ALA A 324 -5.52 15.61 13.88
CA ALA A 324 -5.98 16.99 13.63
C ALA A 324 -5.51 17.99 14.71
N ASN A 325 -5.32 17.51 15.93
CA ASN A 325 -4.78 18.27 17.06
C ASN A 325 -3.29 18.03 17.27
N GLU A 326 -2.65 17.25 16.39
CA GLU A 326 -1.24 16.86 16.50
C GLU A 326 -0.92 16.05 17.76
N ASP A 327 -1.95 15.42 18.31
CA ASP A 327 -1.88 14.56 19.48
C ASP A 327 -1.52 13.13 19.08
N GLN A 328 -0.79 12.43 19.95
CA GLN A 328 -0.64 10.98 19.85
C GLN A 328 -1.97 10.28 20.14
N LEU A 329 -2.21 9.20 19.42
CA LEU A 329 -3.36 8.31 19.57
C LEU A 329 -3.48 7.77 21.00
N SER A 330 -2.35 7.58 21.69
CA SER A 330 -2.26 7.11 23.06
C SER A 330 -2.92 8.05 24.10
N LYS A 331 -3.09 9.35 23.79
CA LYS A 331 -3.84 10.28 24.63
C LYS A 331 -5.32 9.89 24.75
N ARG A 332 -5.86 9.18 23.75
CA ARG A 332 -7.25 8.71 23.71
C ARG A 332 -7.37 7.21 23.96
N ALA A 333 -6.45 6.43 23.40
CA ALA A 333 -6.39 4.99 23.55
C ALA A 333 -5.26 4.61 24.51
N THR A 334 -5.60 4.46 25.78
CA THR A 334 -4.59 4.29 26.85
C THR A 334 -4.02 2.88 26.94
N THR A 335 -4.72 1.87 26.40
CA THR A 335 -4.28 0.47 26.46
C THR A 335 -3.74 -0.02 25.10
N PRO A 336 -2.73 -0.91 25.08
CA PRO A 336 -2.21 -1.48 23.82
C PRO A 336 -3.28 -2.15 22.96
N ALA A 337 -4.27 -2.80 23.59
CA ALA A 337 -5.39 -3.42 22.87
C ALA A 337 -6.23 -2.37 22.13
N LEU A 338 -6.58 -1.26 22.78
CA LEU A 338 -7.32 -0.16 22.14
C LEU A 338 -6.50 0.50 21.03
N ILE A 339 -5.18 0.66 21.21
CA ILE A 339 -4.29 1.20 20.19
C ILE A 339 -4.33 0.33 18.93
N ARG A 340 -4.15 -0.99 19.07
CA ARG A 340 -4.21 -1.94 17.94
C ARG A 340 -5.56 -1.92 17.24
N LEU A 341 -6.64 -1.83 18.01
CA LEU A 341 -8.00 -1.73 17.51
C LEU A 341 -8.22 -0.46 16.66
N TYR A 342 -7.78 0.71 17.13
CA TYR A 342 -7.90 1.94 16.34
C TYR A 342 -6.98 1.95 15.12
N GLN A 343 -5.77 1.39 15.23
CA GLN A 343 -4.89 1.23 14.07
C GLN A 343 -5.59 0.39 12.99
N LEU A 344 -6.15 -0.77 13.35
CA LEU A 344 -6.90 -1.62 12.40
C LEU A 344 -8.08 -0.88 11.78
N LEU A 345 -8.85 -0.14 12.58
CA LEU A 345 -9.96 0.65 12.07
C LEU A 345 -9.46 1.71 11.08
N LEU A 346 -8.47 2.52 11.44
CA LEU A 346 -7.94 3.58 10.57
C LEU A 346 -7.41 3.04 9.25
N PHE A 347 -6.71 1.91 9.27
CA PHE A 347 -6.19 1.28 8.04
C PHE A 347 -7.26 0.67 7.14
N THR A 348 -8.40 0.27 7.68
CA THR A 348 -9.49 -0.40 6.93
C THR A 348 -10.57 0.58 6.47
N MET A 349 -10.58 1.81 6.98
CA MET A 349 -11.54 2.83 6.58
C MET A 349 -11.29 3.39 5.17
N PRO A 350 -12.34 3.76 4.43
CA PRO A 350 -12.19 4.43 3.13
C PRO A 350 -11.64 5.85 3.33
N GLY A 351 -10.53 6.17 2.66
CA GLY A 351 -9.83 7.45 2.79
C GLY A 351 -8.34 7.25 3.10
N THR A 352 -7.71 8.29 3.62
CA THR A 352 -6.28 8.27 3.94
C THR A 352 -6.05 8.22 5.44
N PRO A 353 -5.50 7.13 6.00
CA PRO A 353 -5.14 7.11 7.42
C PRO A 353 -3.94 8.02 7.68
N VAL A 354 -4.04 8.84 8.73
CA VAL A 354 -3.00 9.77 9.19
C VAL A 354 -2.66 9.41 10.63
N PHE A 355 -1.39 9.13 10.86
CA PHE A 355 -0.85 8.79 12.18
C PHE A 355 0.18 9.83 12.60
N THR A 356 0.15 10.23 13.87
CA THR A 356 1.18 11.07 14.46
C THR A 356 2.38 10.20 14.82
N TYR A 357 3.58 10.77 14.80
CA TYR A 357 4.77 10.03 15.22
C TYR A 357 4.62 9.44 16.63
N GLY A 358 5.06 8.20 16.80
CA GLY A 358 4.92 7.45 18.05
C GLY A 358 3.62 6.64 18.14
N ASP A 359 2.62 6.88 17.29
CA ASP A 359 1.39 6.07 17.25
C ASP A 359 1.67 4.62 16.89
N GLU A 360 2.72 4.35 16.10
CA GLU A 360 3.11 3.01 15.69
C GLU A 360 3.72 2.17 16.83
N ILE A 361 4.17 2.82 17.91
CA ILE A 361 4.64 2.14 19.12
C ILE A 361 3.68 2.32 20.29
N GLY A 362 2.65 3.17 20.15
CA GLY A 362 1.78 3.53 21.26
C GLY A 362 2.46 4.45 22.28
N LEU A 363 3.32 5.36 21.82
CA LEU A 363 4.09 6.27 22.64
C LEU A 363 3.16 7.15 23.49
N GLN A 364 3.31 7.10 24.81
CA GLN A 364 2.52 7.93 25.73
C GLN A 364 3.25 9.25 26.00
N ALA A 365 2.55 10.36 25.83
CA ALA A 365 3.00 11.69 26.20
C ALA A 365 2.92 11.87 27.72
N ILE A 366 3.91 11.38 28.47
CA ILE A 366 3.97 11.57 29.93
C ILE A 366 4.51 12.98 30.22
N GLY A 367 3.62 13.93 30.51
CA GLY A 367 3.97 15.24 31.07
C GLY A 367 4.62 16.27 30.14
N SER A 368 4.76 15.97 28.84
CA SER A 368 5.21 16.91 27.80
C SER A 368 4.23 16.89 26.63
N GLU A 369 3.98 18.05 26.00
CA GLU A 369 3.10 18.15 24.83
C GLU A 369 3.70 17.45 23.59
N SER A 370 5.03 17.36 23.52
CA SER A 370 5.80 16.67 22.48
C SER A 370 6.73 15.60 23.11
N PRO A 371 6.33 14.32 23.14
CA PRO A 371 7.20 13.24 23.63
C PRO A 371 8.35 12.98 22.65
N LYS A 372 9.56 12.71 23.18
CA LYS A 372 10.69 12.30 22.34
C LYS A 372 10.44 10.90 21.78
N MET A 373 10.75 10.72 20.50
CA MET A 373 10.54 9.44 19.84
C MET A 373 11.57 8.40 20.30
N VAL A 374 11.09 7.22 20.67
CA VAL A 374 11.94 6.12 21.16
C VAL A 374 12.33 5.24 19.99
N TRP A 375 13.60 5.35 19.59
CA TRP A 375 14.19 4.55 18.52
C TRP A 375 14.89 3.29 19.06
N ASP A 376 15.31 2.41 18.17
CA ASP A 376 16.16 1.24 18.49
C ASP A 376 15.53 0.18 19.43
N ILE A 377 14.19 0.15 19.52
CA ILE A 377 13.43 -0.82 20.33
C ILE A 377 13.63 -2.30 19.92
N GLU A 378 14.09 -2.55 18.69
CA GLU A 378 14.29 -3.91 18.16
C GLU A 378 15.68 -4.50 18.52
N LYS A 379 16.68 -3.67 18.89
CA LYS A 379 18.04 -4.14 19.21
C LYS A 379 18.09 -4.73 20.62
N GLU A 380 18.46 -5.98 20.82
CA GLU A 380 18.51 -6.57 22.18
C GLU A 380 19.45 -5.78 23.12
N PRO A 381 19.10 -5.64 24.41
CA PRO A 381 19.99 -5.03 25.38
C PRO A 381 21.29 -5.83 25.46
N VAL A 382 22.42 -5.13 25.59
CA VAL A 382 23.75 -5.74 25.70
C VAL A 382 23.79 -6.71 26.88
N GLU A 383 24.25 -7.94 26.65
CA GLU A 383 24.40 -8.96 27.71
C GLU A 383 25.16 -8.39 28.92
N GLY A 384 24.53 -8.43 30.10
CA GLY A 384 25.11 -7.94 31.36
C GLY A 384 24.69 -6.54 31.80
N ALA A 385 23.85 -5.83 31.04
CA ALA A 385 23.22 -4.59 31.53
C ALA A 385 22.15 -4.91 32.60
N ALA A 386 22.07 -4.11 33.66
CA ALA A 386 20.97 -4.19 34.62
C ALA A 386 19.67 -3.78 33.91
N VAL A 387 18.91 -4.77 33.42
CA VAL A 387 17.63 -4.53 32.77
C VAL A 387 16.58 -4.29 33.85
N ASN A 388 15.95 -3.11 33.82
CA ASN A 388 14.76 -2.87 34.63
C ASN A 388 13.60 -3.67 34.02
N ASP A 389 13.07 -4.66 34.74
CA ASP A 389 12.00 -5.55 34.27
C ASP A 389 10.81 -4.78 33.67
N THR A 390 10.48 -3.61 34.24
CA THR A 390 9.37 -2.76 33.76
C THR A 390 9.67 -2.15 32.38
N ALA A 391 10.91 -1.73 32.15
CA ALA A 391 11.34 -1.17 30.87
C ALA A 391 11.40 -2.24 29.77
N GLU A 392 11.74 -3.48 30.14
CA GLU A 392 11.75 -4.60 29.19
C GLU A 392 10.33 -5.00 28.76
N VAL A 393 9.37 -5.02 29.69
CA VAL A 393 7.95 -5.25 29.38
C VAL A 393 7.43 -4.18 28.43
N GLN A 394 7.66 -2.90 28.73
CA GLN A 394 7.24 -1.79 27.88
C GLN A 394 7.86 -1.86 26.48
N ARG A 395 9.15 -2.18 26.39
CA ARG A 395 9.83 -2.39 25.11
C ARG A 395 9.21 -3.53 24.30
N LYS A 396 8.89 -4.67 24.93
CA LYS A 396 8.22 -5.79 24.25
C LYS A 396 6.85 -5.37 23.70
N GLU A 397 6.11 -4.57 24.46
CA GLU A 397 4.84 -3.99 23.99
C GLU A 397 5.03 -3.07 22.78
N TYR A 398 6.01 -2.16 22.81
CA TYR A 398 6.33 -1.29 21.68
C TYR A 398 6.68 -2.08 20.42
N VAL A 399 7.49 -3.14 20.54
CA VAL A 399 7.83 -4.02 19.42
C VAL A 399 6.58 -4.71 18.87
N ALA A 400 5.68 -5.18 19.74
CA ALA A 400 4.46 -5.85 19.31
C ALA A 400 3.48 -4.89 18.59
N VAL A 401 3.30 -3.66 19.09
CA VAL A 401 2.46 -2.64 18.43
C VAL A 401 3.09 -2.23 17.09
N ARG A 402 4.41 -2.06 17.00
CA ARG A 402 5.09 -1.70 15.75
C ARG A 402 4.99 -2.78 14.70
N LYS A 403 5.11 -4.05 15.11
CA LYS A 403 4.92 -5.20 14.20
C LYS A 403 3.49 -5.23 13.66
N TRP A 404 2.51 -5.04 14.53
CA TRP A 404 1.09 -4.96 14.16
C TRP A 404 0.83 -3.82 13.17
N PHE A 405 1.32 -2.61 13.45
CA PHE A 405 1.22 -1.46 12.55
C PHE A 405 1.83 -1.75 11.17
N ARG A 406 3.01 -2.38 11.12
CA ARG A 406 3.69 -2.75 9.87
C ARG A 406 2.88 -3.75 9.05
N SER A 407 2.29 -4.76 9.69
CA SER A 407 1.43 -5.73 9.01
C SER A 407 0.19 -5.05 8.40
N LEU A 408 -0.43 -4.13 9.12
CA LEU A 408 -1.57 -3.35 8.63
C LEU A 408 -1.21 -2.45 7.46
N SER A 409 -0.09 -1.73 7.55
CA SER A 409 0.34 -0.83 6.48
C SER A 409 0.72 -1.60 5.21
N GLU A 410 1.35 -2.77 5.34
CA GLU A 410 1.63 -3.66 4.21
C GLU A 410 0.36 -4.17 3.52
N LEU A 411 -0.68 -4.52 4.28
CA LEU A 411 -1.97 -4.90 3.71
C LEU A 411 -2.65 -3.72 3.01
N ARG A 412 -2.66 -2.54 3.62
CA ARG A 412 -3.26 -1.33 3.01
C ARG A 412 -2.61 -0.96 1.68
N VAL A 413 -1.28 -1.06 1.59
CA VAL A 413 -0.55 -0.79 0.33
C VAL A 413 -0.86 -1.85 -0.73
N LYS A 414 -1.14 -3.09 -0.34
CA LYS A 414 -1.53 -4.19 -1.25
C LYS A 414 -3.00 -4.17 -1.65
N GLU A 415 -3.86 -3.45 -0.92
CA GLU A 415 -5.31 -3.35 -1.17
C GLU A 415 -5.65 -2.87 -2.59
N ARG A 416 -4.77 -2.09 -3.21
CA ARG A 416 -4.92 -1.68 -4.62
C ARG A 416 -5.02 -2.87 -5.59
N SER A 417 -4.42 -4.01 -5.26
CA SER A 417 -4.53 -5.26 -6.02
C SER A 417 -5.85 -6.02 -5.76
N LEU A 418 -6.55 -5.71 -4.67
CA LEU A 418 -7.67 -6.50 -4.13
C LEU A 418 -9.04 -6.03 -4.62
N LEU A 419 -9.13 -4.85 -5.25
CA LEU A 419 -10.31 -4.39 -5.99
C LEU A 419 -10.73 -5.35 -7.15
N HIS A 420 -9.93 -6.39 -7.40
CA HIS A 420 -10.22 -7.52 -8.29
C HIS A 420 -10.36 -8.83 -7.51
N GLY A 421 -11.50 -9.01 -6.83
CA GLY A 421 -12.02 -10.34 -6.46
C GLY A 421 -11.78 -10.80 -5.03
N GLU A 422 -11.13 -10.01 -4.17
CA GLU A 422 -11.03 -10.35 -2.74
C GLU A 422 -11.63 -9.23 -1.91
N ARG A 423 -12.54 -9.59 -1.01
CA ARG A 423 -13.33 -8.67 -0.21
C ARG A 423 -12.95 -8.81 1.25
N TYR A 424 -13.04 -7.69 1.97
CA TYR A 424 -12.66 -7.61 3.36
C TYR A 424 -13.82 -7.09 4.21
N ILE A 425 -13.99 -7.69 5.38
CA ILE A 425 -14.89 -7.20 6.44
C ILE A 425 -14.06 -6.97 7.69
N THR A 426 -14.16 -5.76 8.22
CA THR A 426 -13.59 -5.43 9.52
C THR A 426 -14.71 -5.46 10.54
N ALA A 427 -14.52 -6.27 11.59
CA ALA A 427 -15.46 -6.39 12.68
C ALA A 427 -14.77 -5.99 13.98
N VAL A 428 -15.44 -5.16 14.78
CA VAL A 428 -14.86 -4.59 15.99
C VAL A 428 -15.91 -4.52 17.09
N ASN A 429 -15.56 -5.02 18.29
CA ASN A 429 -16.40 -4.95 19.47
C ASN A 429 -15.88 -3.86 20.44
N TRP A 430 -16.59 -2.73 20.50
CA TRP A 430 -16.36 -1.65 21.48
C TRP A 430 -17.13 -1.82 22.79
N GLY A 431 -17.99 -2.83 22.88
CA GLY A 431 -18.80 -3.13 24.05
C GLY A 431 -17.96 -3.63 25.23
N ALA A 432 -18.57 -3.60 26.42
CA ALA A 432 -17.98 -4.16 27.64
C ALA A 432 -18.25 -5.67 27.79
N ALA A 433 -19.09 -6.25 26.92
CA ALA A 433 -19.45 -7.66 26.92
C ALA A 433 -19.10 -8.32 25.57
N PRO A 434 -18.85 -9.64 25.56
CA PRO A 434 -18.76 -10.38 24.31
C PRO A 434 -20.06 -10.27 23.53
N GLU A 435 -19.96 -10.05 22.22
CA GLU A 435 -21.11 -10.00 21.33
C GLU A 435 -20.94 -11.00 20.18
N THR A 436 -22.05 -11.68 19.87
CA THR A 436 -22.15 -12.53 18.68
C THR A 436 -22.56 -11.66 17.51
N LEU A 437 -21.72 -11.63 16.49
CA LEU A 437 -21.97 -10.86 15.28
C LEU A 437 -22.89 -11.63 14.34
N ALA A 438 -23.92 -10.94 13.85
CA ALA A 438 -24.75 -11.41 12.75
C ALA A 438 -24.43 -10.56 11.52
N PHE A 439 -23.59 -11.08 10.62
CA PHE A 439 -23.24 -10.38 9.39
C PHE A 439 -24.44 -10.37 8.45
N LYS A 440 -24.99 -9.18 8.19
CA LYS A 440 -26.03 -8.97 7.18
C LYS A 440 -25.56 -7.86 6.26
N LEU A 441 -25.29 -8.19 5.00
CA LEU A 441 -25.11 -7.18 3.96
C LEU A 441 -26.50 -6.74 3.47
N GLU A 442 -26.70 -5.43 3.31
CA GLU A 442 -27.79 -4.95 2.47
C GLU A 442 -27.55 -5.45 1.05
N ALA A 443 -28.60 -5.99 0.40
CA ALA A 443 -28.53 -6.59 -0.92
C ALA A 443 -28.07 -5.56 -1.96
N THR A 444 -26.76 -5.40 -2.08
CA THR A 444 -26.08 -4.66 -3.13
C THR A 444 -25.89 -5.64 -4.28
N GLU A 445 -26.35 -5.25 -5.47
CA GLU A 445 -26.44 -6.03 -6.71
C GLU A 445 -25.63 -7.35 -6.73
N GLY A 446 -26.27 -8.46 -6.31
CA GLY A 446 -25.77 -9.82 -6.50
C GLY A 446 -24.67 -10.31 -5.55
N LEU A 447 -24.38 -9.62 -4.43
CA LEU A 447 -23.45 -10.11 -3.41
C LEU A 447 -24.15 -10.88 -2.29
N GLU A 448 -23.77 -12.16 -2.11
CA GLU A 448 -24.08 -12.94 -0.91
C GLU A 448 -22.82 -13.12 -0.05
N LEU A 449 -22.97 -13.04 1.27
CA LEU A 449 -21.90 -13.40 2.22
C LEU A 449 -21.70 -14.92 2.20
N PRO A 450 -20.46 -15.41 2.05
CA PRO A 450 -20.19 -16.83 2.21
C PRO A 450 -20.35 -17.26 3.67
N GLU A 451 -20.60 -18.56 3.91
CA GLU A 451 -20.73 -19.11 5.27
C GLU A 451 -19.43 -19.02 6.09
N THR A 452 -18.28 -18.95 5.38
CA THR A 452 -16.94 -18.93 5.98
C THR A 452 -16.11 -17.78 5.44
N ALA A 453 -15.20 -17.28 6.27
CA ALA A 453 -14.19 -16.29 5.89
C ALA A 453 -12.83 -16.65 6.49
N THR A 454 -11.76 -16.14 5.89
CA THR A 454 -10.38 -16.33 6.36
C THR A 454 -9.99 -15.17 7.27
N VAL A 455 -9.35 -15.46 8.40
CA VAL A 455 -8.84 -14.43 9.31
C VAL A 455 -7.53 -13.88 8.77
N THR A 456 -7.50 -12.61 8.35
CA THR A 456 -6.26 -11.96 7.86
C THR A 456 -5.48 -11.32 9.02
N LEU A 457 -6.18 -10.67 9.93
CA LEU A 457 -5.59 -10.06 11.14
C LEU A 457 -6.58 -10.12 12.29
N ALA A 458 -6.08 -10.37 13.50
CA ALA A 458 -6.86 -10.32 14.71
C ALA A 458 -6.07 -9.67 15.83
N THR A 459 -6.76 -8.88 16.65
CA THR A 459 -6.20 -8.34 17.89
C THR A 459 -6.11 -9.39 19.00
N ASP A 460 -6.94 -10.45 18.91
CA ASP A 460 -6.91 -11.62 19.78
C ASP A 460 -5.91 -12.66 19.26
N GLU A 461 -5.01 -13.10 20.13
CA GLU A 461 -4.03 -14.14 19.81
C GLU A 461 -4.66 -15.53 19.66
N ALA A 462 -5.87 -15.75 20.19
CA ALA A 462 -6.61 -17.00 20.01
C ALA A 462 -7.12 -17.18 18.57
N LEU A 463 -7.30 -16.09 17.82
CA LEU A 463 -7.69 -16.12 16.42
C LEU A 463 -6.44 -16.25 15.54
N VAL A 464 -6.20 -17.47 15.06
CA VAL A 464 -5.03 -17.78 14.24
C VAL A 464 -5.18 -17.13 12.85
N VAL A 465 -4.17 -16.37 12.43
CA VAL A 465 -4.09 -15.79 11.08
C VAL A 465 -4.08 -16.92 10.04
N ASP A 466 -4.76 -16.70 8.92
CA ASP A 466 -5.02 -17.64 7.82
C ASP A 466 -5.93 -18.84 8.17
N SER A 467 -6.57 -18.82 9.34
CA SER A 467 -7.60 -19.81 9.70
C SER A 467 -8.98 -19.44 9.15
N THR A 468 -9.80 -20.45 8.86
CA THR A 468 -11.18 -20.28 8.39
C THR A 468 -12.14 -20.24 9.57
N VAL A 469 -13.01 -19.23 9.61
CA VAL A 469 -14.04 -19.04 10.64
C VAL A 469 -15.44 -18.99 10.02
N THR A 470 -16.44 -19.50 10.75
CA THR A 470 -17.85 -19.46 10.35
C THR A 470 -18.51 -18.16 10.77
N LEU A 471 -19.23 -17.50 9.86
CA LEU A 471 -19.83 -16.18 10.12
C LEU A 471 -21.11 -16.22 10.97
N ASP A 472 -21.84 -17.35 11.00
CA ASP A 472 -23.16 -17.46 11.65
C ASP A 472 -23.15 -17.28 13.18
N LYS A 473 -22.04 -17.59 13.84
CA LYS A 473 -21.89 -17.55 15.31
C LYS A 473 -20.54 -17.00 15.73
N PHE A 474 -20.04 -16.02 15.00
CA PHE A 474 -18.76 -15.42 15.31
C PHE A 474 -18.89 -14.51 16.55
N VAL A 475 -18.13 -14.82 17.61
CA VAL A 475 -18.16 -14.06 18.87
C VAL A 475 -16.88 -13.25 19.00
N LEU A 476 -17.01 -11.95 19.26
CA LEU A 476 -15.88 -11.10 19.62
C LEU A 476 -15.98 -10.71 21.09
N ALA A 477 -14.89 -10.85 21.84
CA ALA A 477 -14.79 -10.36 23.20
C ALA A 477 -14.64 -8.81 23.24
N PRO A 478 -14.81 -8.18 24.41
CA PRO A 478 -14.67 -6.74 24.59
C PRO A 478 -13.31 -6.22 24.09
N GLY A 479 -13.30 -5.16 23.28
CA GLY A 479 -12.09 -4.54 22.77
C GLY A 479 -11.33 -5.38 21.73
N GLN A 480 -11.95 -6.43 21.21
CA GLN A 480 -11.40 -7.23 20.12
C GLN A 480 -11.88 -6.72 18.76
N ALA A 481 -11.02 -6.93 17.78
CA ALA A 481 -11.22 -6.61 16.39
C ALA A 481 -10.56 -7.66 15.50
N VAL A 482 -11.20 -7.94 14.36
CA VAL A 482 -10.76 -8.89 13.36
C VAL A 482 -10.97 -8.32 11.96
N LEU A 483 -10.02 -8.62 11.07
CA LEU A 483 -10.11 -8.42 9.62
C LEU A 483 -10.32 -9.78 8.97
N LEU A 484 -11.46 -9.94 8.31
CA LEU A 484 -11.87 -11.15 7.62
C LEU A 484 -11.80 -10.95 6.11
N GLN A 485 -11.33 -11.96 5.39
CA GLN A 485 -11.19 -11.97 3.94
C GLN A 485 -12.08 -13.07 3.34
N PHE A 486 -12.70 -12.76 2.22
CA PHE A 486 -13.57 -13.69 1.48
C PHE A 486 -13.49 -13.44 -0.03
N PRO A 487 -13.79 -14.47 -0.85
CA PRO A 487 -13.71 -14.39 -2.32
C PRO A 487 -14.82 -13.56 -2.99
#